data_AF-A0AAW4BMT3-F1
#
_entry.id   AF-A0AAW4BMT3-F1
#
_cell.length_a   1.000
_cell.length_b   1.000
_cell.length_c   1.000
_cell.angle_alpha   90.00
_cell.angle_beta   90.00
_cell.angle_gamma   90.00
#
_symmetry.space_group_name_H-M   'P 1'
#
loop_
_entity.id
_entity.type
_entity.pdbx_description
1 polymer ?
#
loop_
_entity_poly.entity_id
_entity_poly.type
_entity_poly.pdbx_seq_one_letter_code
_entity_poly.pdbx_strand_id
1 'polypeptide(L)'
;ASYSPIRDENERVYKIVKFATDITDDVMREQQISDAANIAYSTAVETSQVAQQGNNVLKDSVKLADIMVGNISQSLAQIEQLVTLSKDVSEIVKTISSIADQTNLLALNAAIEAARAGEQGRGFAVVADEVRQLASRTSKSTEEINQVVNKNLALTETVTSSIAQVSKIANETNDRIVEVSTIMEQIYQGAENVSSAVNQLK
;
A
#
# COMPACT_ATOMS: atom_id res chain seq x y z
N ALA A 1 39.75 -9.75 56.94
CA ALA A 1 40.07 -9.58 58.38
C ALA A 1 41.56 -9.36 58.53
N SER A 2 41.98 -8.44 59.41
CA SER A 2 43.38 -8.24 59.75
C SER A 2 43.69 -8.86 61.11
N TYR A 3 44.87 -9.46 61.23
CA TYR A 3 45.33 -10.13 62.44
C TYR A 3 46.54 -9.40 62.98
N SER A 4 46.37 -8.73 64.11
CA SER A 4 47.45 -7.96 64.75
C SER A 4 47.97 -8.74 65.98
N PRO A 5 49.22 -9.23 65.96
CA PRO A 5 49.79 -9.94 67.09
C PRO A 5 50.18 -8.97 68.21
N ILE A 6 49.82 -9.30 69.44
CA ILE A 6 50.23 -8.60 70.67
C ILE A 6 51.36 -9.42 71.31
N ARG A 7 52.49 -8.76 71.53
CA ARG A 7 53.72 -9.34 72.06
C ARG A 7 53.93 -8.95 73.52
N ASP A 8 54.53 -9.83 74.30
CA ASP A 8 54.94 -9.57 75.69
C ASP A 8 56.30 -8.83 75.76
N GLU A 9 56.80 -8.57 76.97
CA GLU A 9 58.08 -7.89 77.22
C GLU A 9 59.32 -8.64 76.65
N ASN A 10 59.16 -9.92 76.29
CA ASN A 10 60.21 -10.75 75.66
C ASN A 10 60.00 -10.90 74.14
N GLU A 11 59.19 -10.02 73.53
CA GLU A 11 58.78 -10.03 72.12
C GLU A 11 58.00 -11.28 71.65
N ARG A 12 57.54 -12.14 72.57
CA ARG A 12 56.79 -13.34 72.23
C ARG A 12 55.31 -13.00 72.05
N VAL A 13 54.73 -13.42 70.94
CA VAL A 13 53.29 -13.24 70.68
C VAL A 13 52.51 -14.11 71.65
N TYR A 14 51.68 -13.50 72.49
CA TYR A 14 50.83 -14.22 73.46
C TYR A 14 49.33 -14.01 73.21
N LYS A 15 48.96 -13.05 72.36
CA LYS A 15 47.57 -12.79 71.96
C LYS A 15 47.53 -12.31 70.51
N ILE A 16 46.49 -12.67 69.78
CA ILE A 16 46.22 -12.13 68.44
C ILE A 16 44.85 -11.48 68.47
N VAL A 17 44.76 -10.23 68.03
CA VAL A 17 43.49 -9.54 67.86
C VAL A 17 43.09 -9.60 66.39
N LYS A 18 41.88 -10.10 66.13
CA LYS A 18 41.27 -10.15 64.80
C LYS A 18 40.34 -8.96 64.64
N PHE A 19 40.62 -8.11 63.65
CA PHE A 19 39.69 -7.09 63.19
C PHE A 19 39.00 -7.61 61.93
N ALA A 20 37.68 -7.74 61.98
CA ALA A 20 36.86 -8.10 60.83
C ALA A 20 35.88 -6.96 60.57
N THR A 21 35.89 -6.44 59.35
CA THR A 21 34.84 -5.56 58.83
C THR A 21 33.70 -6.46 58.37
N ASP A 22 32.47 -6.12 58.74
CA ASP A 22 31.29 -6.74 58.13
C ASP A 22 31.16 -6.19 56.71
N ILE A 23 31.28 -7.09 55.72
CA ILE A 23 31.17 -6.78 54.29
C ILE A 23 29.91 -7.40 53.67
N THR A 24 28.99 -7.91 54.51
CA THR A 24 27.80 -8.62 54.03
C THR A 24 26.96 -7.74 53.11
N ASP A 25 26.75 -6.48 53.50
CA ASP A 25 26.01 -5.50 52.71
C ASP A 25 26.70 -5.17 51.38
N ASP A 26 28.04 -5.06 51.38
CA ASP A 26 28.82 -4.79 50.18
C ASP A 26 28.74 -5.96 49.18
N VAL A 27 28.88 -7.20 49.68
CA VAL A 27 28.78 -8.43 48.86
C VAL A 27 27.36 -8.58 48.31
N MET A 28 26.32 -8.33 49.12
CA MET A 28 24.93 -8.37 48.67
C MET A 28 24.66 -7.31 47.58
N ARG A 29 25.20 -6.11 47.75
CA ARG A 29 25.09 -5.04 46.74
C ARG A 29 25.82 -5.39 45.45
N GLU A 30 27.02 -5.96 45.53
CA GLU A 30 27.79 -6.40 44.36
C GLU A 30 27.04 -7.49 43.58
N GLN A 31 26.44 -8.46 44.29
CA GLN A 31 25.59 -9.49 43.68
C GLN A 31 24.37 -8.87 42.98
N GLN A 32 23.67 -7.92 43.62
CA GLN A 32 22.54 -7.22 43.00
C GLN A 32 22.94 -6.43 41.75
N ILE A 33 24.11 -5.78 41.76
CA ILE A 33 24.65 -5.07 40.60
C ILE A 33 24.96 -6.06 39.47
N SER A 34 25.56 -7.21 39.78
CA SER A 34 25.86 -8.27 38.81
C SER A 34 24.59 -8.83 38.17
N ASP A 35 23.56 -9.12 38.97
CA ASP A 35 22.27 -9.62 38.48
C ASP A 35 21.57 -8.57 37.59
N ALA A 36 21.56 -7.30 38.01
CA ALA A 36 21.02 -6.20 37.21
C ALA A 36 21.79 -6.00 35.90
N ALA A 37 23.12 -6.12 35.92
CA ALA A 37 23.97 -6.09 34.74
C ALA A 37 23.62 -7.23 33.78
N ASN A 38 23.49 -8.47 34.27
CA ASN A 38 23.09 -9.61 33.43
C ASN A 38 21.75 -9.39 32.73
N ILE A 39 20.74 -8.86 33.46
CA ILE A 39 19.42 -8.54 32.89
C ILE A 39 19.52 -7.41 31.84
N ALA A 40 20.31 -6.37 32.12
CA ALA A 40 20.52 -5.27 31.18
C ALA A 40 21.21 -5.77 29.89
N TYR A 41 22.22 -6.64 30.02
CA TYR A 41 22.90 -7.26 28.89
C TYR A 41 21.96 -8.09 28.03
N SER A 42 21.18 -9.01 28.64
CA SER A 42 20.25 -9.85 27.89
C SER A 42 19.16 -9.02 27.20
N THR A 43 18.61 -8.03 27.90
CA THR A 43 17.61 -7.11 27.34
C THR A 43 18.17 -6.32 26.17
N ALA A 44 19.42 -5.85 26.26
CA ALA A 44 20.10 -5.14 25.19
C ALA A 44 20.33 -6.03 23.96
N VAL A 45 20.79 -7.27 24.16
CA VAL A 45 20.95 -8.23 23.05
C VAL A 45 19.62 -8.52 22.37
N GLU A 46 18.55 -8.74 23.14
CA GLU A 46 17.20 -8.95 22.60
C GLU A 46 16.69 -7.72 21.84
N THR A 47 16.89 -6.52 22.39
CA THR A 47 16.50 -5.26 21.74
C THR A 47 17.21 -5.06 20.40
N SER A 48 18.50 -5.36 20.34
CA SER A 48 19.29 -5.30 19.10
C SER A 48 18.73 -6.28 18.05
N GLN A 49 18.41 -7.51 18.44
CA GLN A 49 17.81 -8.50 17.55
C GLN A 49 16.43 -8.06 17.03
N VAL A 50 15.56 -7.56 17.90
CA VAL A 50 14.23 -7.07 17.53
C VAL A 50 14.32 -5.87 16.60
N ALA A 51 15.23 -4.93 16.85
CA ALA A 51 15.46 -3.78 15.96
C ALA A 51 15.93 -4.21 14.57
N GLN A 52 16.83 -5.19 14.49
CA GLN A 52 17.30 -5.76 13.22
C GLN A 52 16.17 -6.47 12.46
N GLN A 53 15.34 -7.24 13.16
CA GLN A 53 14.14 -7.85 12.57
C GLN A 53 13.15 -6.80 12.06
N GLY A 54 12.93 -5.73 12.82
CA GLY A 54 12.13 -4.58 12.41
C GLY A 54 12.64 -3.96 11.11
N ASN A 55 13.95 -3.75 10.99
CA ASN A 55 14.59 -3.27 9.77
C ASN A 55 14.38 -4.20 8.56
N ASN A 56 14.36 -5.52 8.76
CA ASN A 56 14.06 -6.46 7.67
C ASN A 56 12.60 -6.34 7.20
N VAL A 57 11.65 -6.25 8.13
CA VAL A 57 10.22 -6.04 7.80
C VAL A 57 10.01 -4.71 7.06
N LEU A 58 10.74 -3.66 7.44
CA LEU A 58 10.69 -2.36 6.75
C LEU A 58 11.23 -2.47 5.32
N LYS A 59 12.33 -3.18 5.10
CA LYS A 59 12.86 -3.44 3.74
C LYS A 59 11.85 -4.19 2.85
N ASP A 60 11.16 -5.17 3.40
CA ASP A 60 10.11 -5.89 2.68
C ASP A 60 8.91 -4.98 2.39
N SER A 61 8.60 -4.06 3.29
CA SER A 61 7.55 -3.05 3.10
C SER A 61 7.87 -2.09 1.95
N VAL A 62 9.13 -1.66 1.81
CA VAL A 62 9.58 -0.86 0.63
C VAL A 62 9.36 -1.64 -0.67
N LYS A 63 9.77 -2.91 -0.72
CA LYS A 63 9.55 -3.75 -1.91
C LYS A 63 8.07 -3.87 -2.28
N LEU A 64 7.19 -4.03 -1.28
CA LEU A 64 5.76 -4.10 -1.51
C LEU A 64 5.19 -2.79 -2.06
N ALA A 65 5.68 -1.65 -1.58
CA ALA A 65 5.31 -0.34 -2.12
C ALA A 65 5.78 -0.17 -3.57
N ASP A 66 7.00 -0.61 -3.91
CA ASP A 66 7.50 -0.56 -5.30
C ASP A 66 6.66 -1.43 -6.24
N ILE A 67 6.28 -2.64 -5.81
CA ILE A 67 5.38 -3.52 -6.56
C ILE A 67 4.00 -2.84 -6.74
N MET A 68 3.50 -2.17 -5.71
CA MET A 68 2.24 -1.42 -5.77
C MET A 68 2.31 -0.31 -6.82
N VAL A 69 3.39 0.48 -6.87
CA VAL A 69 3.61 1.53 -7.88
C VAL A 69 3.68 0.93 -9.29
N GLY A 70 4.31 -0.24 -9.45
CA GLY A 70 4.32 -0.99 -10.71
C GLY A 70 2.90 -1.39 -11.17
N ASN A 71 2.10 -1.97 -10.28
CA ASN A 71 0.73 -2.38 -10.56
C ASN A 71 -0.18 -1.18 -10.89
N ILE A 72 0.04 -0.05 -10.22
CA ILE A 72 -0.64 1.22 -10.53
C ILE A 72 -0.34 1.66 -11.96
N SER A 73 0.93 1.64 -12.35
CA SER A 73 1.35 2.04 -13.70
C SER A 73 0.72 1.15 -14.77
N GLN A 74 0.66 -0.15 -14.53
CA GLN A 74 -0.02 -1.09 -15.43
C GLN A 74 -1.53 -0.83 -15.51
N SER A 75 -2.18 -0.55 -14.38
CA SER A 75 -3.62 -0.25 -14.34
C SER A 75 -3.96 1.03 -15.12
N LEU A 76 -3.11 2.05 -15.03
CA LEU A 76 -3.25 3.29 -15.82
C LEU A 76 -3.15 3.03 -17.32
N ALA A 77 -2.21 2.19 -17.76
CA ALA A 77 -2.09 1.82 -19.17
C ALA A 77 -3.34 1.09 -19.69
N GLN A 78 -3.92 0.19 -18.89
CA GLN A 78 -5.17 -0.50 -19.23
C GLN A 78 -6.37 0.46 -19.30
N ILE A 79 -6.40 1.45 -18.40
CA ILE A 79 -7.40 2.52 -18.40
C ILE A 79 -7.30 3.38 -19.65
N GLU A 80 -6.09 3.78 -20.06
CA GLU A 80 -5.89 4.55 -21.30
C GLU A 80 -6.36 3.78 -22.54
N GLN A 81 -6.11 2.46 -22.58
CA GLN A 81 -6.67 1.60 -23.62
C GLN A 81 -8.19 1.60 -23.58
N LEU A 82 -8.81 1.46 -22.40
CA LEU A 82 -10.28 1.49 -22.25
C LEU A 82 -10.89 2.82 -22.72
N VAL A 83 -10.23 3.95 -22.44
CA VAL A 83 -10.64 5.27 -22.95
C VAL A 83 -10.60 5.29 -24.48
N THR A 84 -9.54 4.76 -25.08
CA THR A 84 -9.39 4.69 -26.54
C THR A 84 -10.49 3.82 -27.17
N LEU A 85 -10.69 2.60 -26.66
CA LEU A 85 -11.76 1.72 -27.12
C LEU A 85 -13.15 2.37 -26.97
N SER A 86 -13.39 3.09 -25.88
CA SER A 86 -14.66 3.78 -25.65
C SER A 86 -14.91 4.89 -26.68
N LYS A 87 -13.85 5.61 -27.09
CA LYS A 87 -13.93 6.61 -28.17
C LYS A 87 -14.24 5.95 -29.51
N ASP A 88 -13.57 4.85 -29.84
CA ASP A 88 -13.81 4.10 -31.08
C ASP A 88 -15.26 3.59 -31.14
N VAL A 89 -15.78 3.05 -30.03
CA VAL A 89 -17.19 2.64 -29.94
C VAL A 89 -18.12 3.83 -30.13
N SER A 90 -17.82 5.00 -29.53
CA SER A 90 -18.64 6.21 -29.73
C SER A 90 -18.69 6.65 -31.20
N GLU A 91 -17.57 6.55 -31.92
CA GLU A 91 -17.52 6.85 -33.35
C GLU A 91 -18.36 5.87 -34.18
N ILE A 92 -18.22 4.56 -33.93
CA ILE A 92 -19.03 3.53 -34.58
C ILE A 92 -20.52 3.77 -34.34
N VAL A 93 -20.91 4.07 -33.09
CA VAL A 93 -22.31 4.32 -32.72
C VAL A 93 -22.85 5.57 -33.41
N LYS A 94 -22.04 6.62 -33.56
CA LYS A 94 -22.41 7.82 -34.35
C LYS A 94 -22.65 7.46 -35.82
N THR A 95 -21.80 6.64 -36.42
CA THR A 95 -22.00 6.18 -37.80
C THR A 95 -23.29 5.38 -37.94
N ILE A 96 -23.57 4.45 -37.01
CA ILE A 96 -24.82 3.65 -37.03
C ILE A 96 -26.05 4.56 -36.87
N SER A 97 -26.00 5.55 -35.97
CA SER A 97 -27.08 6.53 -35.79
C SER A 97 -27.33 7.30 -37.10
N SER A 98 -26.27 7.74 -37.78
CA SER A 98 -26.39 8.43 -39.07
C SER A 98 -27.00 7.54 -40.16
N ILE A 99 -26.62 6.25 -40.22
CA ILE A 99 -27.22 5.28 -41.13
C ILE A 99 -28.70 5.06 -40.83
N ALA A 100 -29.07 4.97 -39.55
CA ALA A 100 -30.47 4.83 -39.13
C ALA A 100 -31.30 6.05 -39.53
N ASP A 101 -30.78 7.27 -39.33
CA ASP A 101 -31.47 8.51 -39.73
C ASP A 101 -31.63 8.60 -41.26
N GLN A 102 -30.61 8.22 -42.02
CA GLN A 102 -30.70 8.13 -43.49
C GLN A 102 -31.71 7.08 -43.95
N THR A 103 -31.72 5.91 -43.31
CA THR A 103 -32.67 4.83 -43.60
C THR A 103 -34.09 5.26 -43.30
N ASN A 104 -34.31 5.98 -42.19
CA ASN A 104 -35.59 6.57 -41.82
C ASN A 104 -36.09 7.58 -42.87
N LEU A 105 -35.21 8.44 -43.38
CA LEU A 105 -35.55 9.38 -44.47
C LEU A 105 -35.85 8.67 -45.80
N LEU A 106 -35.08 7.63 -46.15
CA LEU A 106 -35.33 6.82 -47.35
C LEU A 106 -36.69 6.10 -47.26
N ALA A 107 -37.00 5.53 -46.10
CA ALA A 107 -38.27 4.88 -45.84
C ALA A 107 -39.45 5.86 -45.91
N LEU A 108 -39.28 7.09 -45.39
CA LEU A 108 -40.28 8.14 -45.50
C LEU A 108 -40.56 8.50 -46.97
N ASN A 109 -39.52 8.68 -47.79
CA ASN A 109 -39.68 8.97 -49.21
C ASN A 109 -40.38 7.82 -49.94
N ALA A 110 -40.05 6.56 -49.61
CA ALA A 110 -40.72 5.38 -50.16
C ALA A 110 -42.21 5.32 -49.77
N ALA A 111 -42.56 5.65 -48.52
CA ALA A 111 -43.94 5.72 -48.06
C ALA A 111 -44.74 6.80 -48.82
N ILE A 112 -44.14 7.97 -49.08
CA ILE A 112 -44.75 9.05 -49.87
C ILE A 112 -45.02 8.58 -51.31
N GLU A 113 -44.05 7.94 -51.95
CA GLU A 113 -44.21 7.47 -53.35
C GLU A 113 -45.21 6.31 -53.43
N ALA A 114 -45.24 5.42 -52.42
CA ALA A 114 -46.24 4.36 -52.31
C ALA A 114 -47.66 4.91 -52.18
N ALA A 115 -47.85 5.97 -51.37
CA ALA A 115 -49.13 6.67 -51.28
C ALA A 115 -49.54 7.30 -52.62
N ARG A 116 -48.58 7.84 -53.37
CA ARG A 116 -48.80 8.43 -54.70
C ARG A 116 -49.22 7.40 -55.76
N ALA A 117 -48.73 6.17 -55.67
CA ALA A 117 -49.10 5.06 -56.54
C ALA A 117 -50.50 4.46 -56.25
N GLY A 118 -51.19 4.92 -55.19
CA GLY A 118 -52.53 4.48 -54.84
C GLY A 118 -52.62 2.99 -54.51
N GLU A 119 -53.60 2.27 -55.07
CA GLU A 119 -53.81 0.83 -54.82
C GLU A 119 -52.58 -0.02 -55.19
N GLN A 120 -51.81 0.36 -56.22
CA GLN A 120 -50.63 -0.38 -56.65
C GLN A 120 -49.44 -0.25 -55.67
N GLY A 121 -49.45 0.79 -54.83
CA GLY A 121 -48.40 1.07 -53.85
C GLY A 121 -48.63 0.45 -52.46
N ARG A 122 -49.78 -0.17 -52.21
CA ARG A 122 -50.17 -0.67 -50.87
C ARG A 122 -49.13 -1.59 -50.23
N GLY A 123 -48.58 -2.54 -50.98
CA GLY A 123 -47.54 -3.45 -50.48
C GLY A 123 -46.25 -2.73 -50.13
N PHE A 124 -45.85 -1.74 -50.95
CA PHE A 124 -44.66 -0.92 -50.70
C PHE A 124 -44.83 -0.01 -49.48
N ALA A 125 -46.04 0.50 -49.24
CA ALA A 125 -46.33 1.34 -48.07
C ALA A 125 -46.09 0.58 -46.76
N VAL A 126 -46.54 -0.67 -46.66
CA VAL A 126 -46.35 -1.51 -45.47
C VAL A 126 -44.86 -1.77 -45.22
N VAL A 127 -44.10 -2.09 -46.27
CA VAL A 127 -42.66 -2.31 -46.15
C VAL A 127 -41.93 -1.02 -45.73
N ALA A 128 -42.31 0.12 -46.30
CA ALA A 128 -41.72 1.41 -45.94
C ALA A 128 -41.95 1.75 -44.46
N ASP A 129 -43.16 1.51 -43.93
CA ASP A 129 -43.46 1.74 -42.52
C ASP A 129 -42.65 0.80 -41.59
N GLU A 130 -42.49 -0.48 -41.96
CA GLU A 130 -41.68 -1.43 -41.19
C GLU A 130 -40.20 -1.01 -41.14
N VAL A 131 -39.63 -0.61 -42.29
CA VAL A 131 -38.25 -0.11 -42.37
C VAL A 131 -38.10 1.16 -41.52
N ARG A 132 -39.10 2.05 -41.52
CA ARG A 132 -39.10 3.27 -40.69
C ARG A 132 -39.10 2.94 -39.20
N GLN A 133 -39.91 1.97 -38.77
CA GLN A 133 -39.91 1.51 -37.38
C GLN A 133 -38.57 0.87 -36.98
N LEU A 134 -37.97 0.07 -37.87
CA LEU A 134 -36.66 -0.52 -37.65
C LEU A 134 -35.59 0.55 -37.46
N ALA A 135 -35.55 1.55 -38.35
CA ALA A 135 -34.62 2.67 -38.27
C ALA A 135 -34.79 3.46 -36.97
N SER A 136 -36.02 3.76 -36.57
CA SER A 136 -36.33 4.44 -35.29
C SER A 136 -35.84 3.63 -34.08
N ARG A 137 -36.04 2.31 -34.08
CA ARG A 137 -35.54 1.41 -33.02
C ARG A 137 -34.02 1.38 -33.00
N THR A 138 -33.36 1.36 -34.16
CA THR A 138 -31.90 1.42 -34.25
C THR A 138 -31.35 2.73 -33.67
N SER A 139 -31.92 3.89 -34.02
CA SER A 139 -31.49 5.19 -33.46
C SER A 139 -31.62 5.20 -31.93
N LYS A 140 -32.73 4.68 -31.39
CA LYS A 140 -32.91 4.56 -29.93
C LYS A 140 -31.85 3.67 -29.29
N SER A 141 -31.56 2.51 -29.86
CA SER A 141 -30.51 1.62 -29.34
C SER A 141 -29.14 2.27 -29.40
N THR A 142 -28.82 3.03 -30.46
CA THR A 142 -27.55 3.77 -30.53
C THR A 142 -27.45 4.86 -29.46
N GLU A 143 -28.55 5.52 -29.11
CA GLU A 143 -28.58 6.49 -28.03
C GLU A 143 -28.33 5.83 -26.66
N GLU A 144 -28.97 4.70 -26.39
CA GLU A 144 -28.73 3.90 -25.17
C GLU A 144 -27.27 3.44 -25.07
N ILE A 145 -26.66 2.98 -26.16
CA ILE A 145 -25.24 2.60 -26.19
C ILE A 145 -24.35 3.81 -25.90
N ASN A 146 -24.61 4.97 -26.52
CA ASN A 146 -23.85 6.20 -26.25
C ASN A 146 -23.91 6.60 -24.77
N GLN A 147 -25.07 6.45 -24.12
CA GLN A 147 -25.20 6.73 -22.69
C GLN A 147 -24.33 5.79 -21.85
N VAL A 148 -24.27 4.49 -22.19
CA VAL A 148 -23.40 3.53 -21.50
C VAL A 148 -21.93 3.87 -21.71
N VAL A 149 -21.52 4.21 -22.94
CA VAL A 149 -20.14 4.63 -23.24
C VAL A 149 -19.74 5.86 -22.43
N ASN A 150 -20.59 6.88 -22.35
CA ASN A 150 -20.33 8.08 -21.56
C ASN A 150 -20.21 7.77 -20.05
N LYS A 151 -21.06 6.88 -19.53
CA LYS A 151 -20.94 6.41 -18.13
C LYS A 151 -19.62 5.68 -17.89
N ASN A 152 -19.18 4.84 -18.83
CA ASN A 152 -17.89 4.16 -18.74
C ASN A 152 -16.73 5.16 -18.71
N LEU A 153 -16.73 6.16 -19.59
CA LEU A 153 -15.70 7.22 -19.59
C LEU A 153 -15.63 7.97 -18.25
N ALA A 154 -16.77 8.38 -17.70
CA ALA A 154 -16.83 9.05 -16.40
C ALA A 154 -16.33 8.14 -15.25
N LEU A 155 -16.64 6.85 -15.30
CA LEU A 155 -16.13 5.88 -14.34
C LEU A 155 -14.61 5.75 -14.45
N THR A 156 -14.09 5.70 -15.67
CA THR A 156 -12.65 5.63 -15.93
C THR A 156 -11.90 6.86 -15.40
N GLU A 157 -12.46 8.07 -15.53
CA GLU A 157 -11.91 9.29 -14.91
C GLU A 157 -11.85 9.17 -13.38
N THR A 158 -12.93 8.67 -12.77
CA THR A 158 -13.00 8.46 -11.31
C THR A 158 -11.95 7.45 -10.83
N VAL A 159 -11.77 6.35 -11.57
CA VAL A 159 -10.75 5.34 -11.26
C VAL A 159 -9.35 5.94 -11.41
N THR A 160 -9.10 6.75 -12.44
CA THR A 160 -7.81 7.42 -12.67
C THR A 160 -7.45 8.33 -11.50
N SER A 161 -8.40 9.13 -11.02
CA SER A 161 -8.22 9.98 -9.84
C SER A 161 -7.92 9.16 -8.57
N SER A 162 -8.65 8.06 -8.37
CA SER A 162 -8.43 7.16 -7.24
C SER A 162 -7.04 6.53 -7.27
N ILE A 163 -6.58 6.10 -8.46
CA ILE A 163 -5.23 5.54 -8.65
C ILE A 163 -4.15 6.60 -8.37
N ALA A 164 -4.34 7.84 -8.80
CA ALA A 164 -3.41 8.92 -8.50
C ALA A 164 -3.28 9.16 -6.98
N GLN A 165 -4.40 9.09 -6.25
CA GLN A 165 -4.39 9.17 -4.79
C GLN A 165 -3.64 7.99 -4.15
N VAL A 166 -3.86 6.76 -4.61
CA VAL A 166 -3.13 5.58 -4.12
C VAL A 166 -1.63 5.71 -4.38
N SER A 167 -1.22 6.20 -5.55
CA SER A 167 0.19 6.44 -5.89
C SER A 167 0.83 7.44 -4.92
N LYS A 168 0.11 8.52 -4.59
CA LYS A 168 0.57 9.49 -3.60
C LYS A 168 0.75 8.85 -2.21
N ILE A 169 -0.23 8.06 -1.76
CA ILE A 169 -0.17 7.36 -0.46
C ILE A 169 0.99 6.36 -0.42
N ALA A 170 1.25 5.64 -1.51
CA ALA A 170 2.38 4.72 -1.61
C ALA A 170 3.73 5.44 -1.43
N ASN A 171 3.90 6.62 -2.07
CA ASN A 171 5.11 7.44 -1.89
C ASN A 171 5.25 7.94 -0.45
N GLU A 172 4.18 8.48 0.15
CA GLU A 172 4.20 8.92 1.56
C GLU A 172 4.51 7.74 2.51
N THR A 173 4.03 6.54 2.20
CA THR A 173 4.33 5.32 2.96
C THR A 173 5.81 4.97 2.89
N ASN A 174 6.44 5.09 1.72
CA ASN A 174 7.88 4.88 1.57
C ASN A 174 8.70 5.88 2.40
N ASP A 175 8.33 7.17 2.40
CA ASP A 175 8.99 8.19 3.22
C ASP A 175 8.91 7.84 4.72
N ARG A 176 7.73 7.38 5.18
CA ARG A 176 7.53 6.93 6.57
C ARG A 176 8.35 5.69 6.89
N ILE A 177 8.47 4.73 5.97
CA ILE A 177 9.29 3.54 6.17
C ILE A 177 10.77 3.92 6.34
N VAL A 178 11.26 4.90 5.58
CA VAL A 178 12.64 5.42 5.72
C VAL A 178 12.86 6.07 7.09
N GLU A 179 11.89 6.85 7.57
CA GLU A 179 11.92 7.45 8.91
C GLU A 179 11.99 6.37 10.00
N VAL A 180 11.11 5.36 9.94
CA VAL A 180 11.11 4.26 10.92
C VAL A 180 12.38 3.42 10.83
N SER A 181 12.94 3.21 9.64
CA SER A 181 14.21 2.47 9.47
C SER A 181 15.37 3.18 10.16
N THR A 182 15.38 4.51 10.12
CA THR A 182 16.36 5.33 10.83
C THR A 182 16.22 5.18 12.36
N ILE A 183 14.98 5.14 12.87
CA ILE A 183 14.71 4.90 14.29
C ILE A 183 15.17 3.50 14.70
N MET A 184 14.89 2.48 13.88
CA MET A 184 15.33 1.10 14.15
C MET A 184 16.85 0.98 14.20
N GLU A 185 17.56 1.69 13.32
CA GLU A 185 19.03 1.76 13.35
C GLU A 185 19.54 2.41 14.64
N GLN A 186 18.90 3.48 15.11
CA GLN A 186 19.25 4.12 16.39
C GLN A 186 19.00 3.20 17.59
N ILE A 187 17.90 2.43 17.58
CA ILE A 187 17.59 1.45 18.62
C ILE A 187 18.64 0.32 18.61
N TYR A 188 19.00 -0.18 17.43
CA TYR A 188 20.02 -1.20 17.26
C TYR A 188 21.37 -0.76 17.86
N GLN A 189 21.84 0.44 17.48
CA GLN A 189 23.09 1.01 17.98
C GLN A 189 23.04 1.28 19.48
N GLY A 190 21.92 1.82 20.00
CA GLY A 190 21.72 2.05 21.42
C GLY A 190 21.80 0.76 22.24
N ALA A 191 21.17 -0.31 21.75
CA ALA A 191 21.20 -1.61 22.37
C ALA A 191 22.60 -2.25 22.32
N GLU A 192 23.31 -2.15 21.20
CA GLU A 192 24.69 -2.63 21.07
C GLU A 192 25.64 -1.90 22.04
N ASN A 193 25.48 -0.58 22.19
CA ASN A 193 26.25 0.21 23.15
C ASN A 193 26.00 -0.25 24.60
N VAL A 194 24.75 -0.51 24.99
CA VAL A 194 24.41 -1.02 26.33
C VAL A 194 25.02 -2.40 26.55
N SER A 195 24.87 -3.32 25.59
CA SER A 195 25.43 -4.67 25.68
C SER A 195 26.96 -4.63 25.84
N SER A 196 27.65 -3.81 25.04
CA SER A 196 29.10 -3.63 25.12
C SER A 196 29.54 -3.03 26.45
N ALA A 197 28.87 -1.97 26.91
CA ALA A 197 29.19 -1.31 28.18
C ALA A 197 29.04 -2.25 29.38
N VAL A 198 27.96 -3.06 29.40
CA VAL A 198 27.74 -4.04 30.45
C VAL A 198 28.76 -5.18 30.40
N ASN A 199 29.16 -5.60 29.20
CA ASN A 199 30.18 -6.63 29.04
C ASN A 199 31.58 -6.19 29.50
N GLN A 200 31.87 -4.88 29.50
CA GLN A 200 33.11 -4.32 30.04
C GLN A 200 33.11 -4.19 31.57
N LEU A 201 31.94 -4.24 32.22
CA LEU A 201 31.81 -4.20 33.69
C LEU A 201 31.95 -5.59 34.34
N LYS A 202 31.96 -6.66 33.55
CA LYS A 202 32.27 -8.03 33.98
C LYS A 202 33.76 -8.29 33.91
#